data_AF-A0A382ML46-F1
#
_entry.id   AF-A0A382ML46-F1
#
_cell.length_a   1.000
_cell.length_b   1.000
_cell.length_c   1.000
_cell.angle_alpha   90.00
_cell.angle_beta   90.00
_cell.angle_gamma   90.00
#
_symmetry.space_group_name_H-M   'P 1'
#
loop_
_entity.id
_entity.type
_entity.pdbx_description
1 polymer ?
#
loop_
_entity_poly.entity_id
_entity_poly.type
_entity_poly.pdbx_seq_one_letter_code
_entity_poly.pdbx_strand_id
1 'polypeptide(L)'
;MSGKTYYINVLLAYSLSKEFTYKVNSDHKPSVGTVVSVPFRSKQYAGIIMGISKVLKISDKKIREISEISAFTKLNSRMIKFMNWVADYNLIDRGYILKMILAQEKVYFSKRDTKNNTDKKYFKKKSISLNLEQEESSKKIIKLIKKNEYITLL
;
A
#
# COMPACT_ATOMS: atom_id res chain seq x y z
N MET A 1 14.71 19.56 16.61
CA MET A 1 15.42 19.06 15.42
C MET A 1 14.60 19.46 14.20
N SER A 2 15.13 20.37 13.37
CA SER A 2 14.40 20.90 12.21
C SER A 2 14.54 19.93 11.05
N GLY A 3 13.56 19.02 10.90
CA GLY A 3 13.50 18.10 9.78
C GLY A 3 13.27 18.83 8.46
N LYS A 4 13.80 18.29 7.36
CA LYS A 4 13.63 18.87 6.03
C LYS A 4 12.15 18.79 5.59
N THR A 5 11.61 19.87 5.05
CA THR A 5 10.26 19.88 4.47
C THR A 5 10.28 19.25 3.07
N TYR A 6 9.43 18.25 2.87
CA TYR A 6 9.17 17.62 1.58
C TYR A 6 7.74 17.89 1.14
N TYR A 7 7.55 18.11 -0.15
CA TYR A 7 6.23 18.18 -0.78
C TYR A 7 5.98 16.90 -1.53
N ILE A 8 4.88 16.23 -1.22
CA ILE A 8 4.58 14.91 -1.78
C ILE A 8 3.19 14.87 -2.38
N ASN A 9 3.07 14.16 -3.49
CA ASN A 9 1.80 13.93 -4.15
C ASN A 9 1.21 12.63 -3.60
N VAL A 10 -0.04 12.72 -3.15
CA VAL A 10 -0.76 11.63 -2.50
C VAL A 10 -2.00 11.31 -3.33
N LEU A 11 -2.17 10.04 -3.67
CA LEU A 11 -3.44 9.51 -4.16
C LEU A 11 -4.25 9.06 -2.94
N LEU A 12 -5.47 9.55 -2.80
CA LEU A 12 -6.34 9.24 -1.67
C LEU A 12 -7.19 8.00 -1.97
N ALA A 13 -7.52 7.23 -0.93
CA ALA A 13 -8.55 6.20 -0.95
C ALA A 13 -9.96 6.81 -1.05
N TYR A 14 -10.19 7.56 -2.12
CA TYR A 14 -11.38 8.37 -2.37
C TYR A 14 -11.81 8.22 -3.83
N SER A 15 -13.04 8.62 -4.16
CA SER A 15 -13.60 8.52 -5.52
C SER A 15 -13.03 9.57 -6.49
N LEU A 16 -11.70 9.63 -6.62
CA LEU A 16 -10.97 10.52 -7.51
C LEU A 16 -9.63 9.89 -7.94
N SER A 17 -9.26 10.04 -9.21
CA SER A 17 -7.95 9.65 -9.72
C SER A 17 -6.86 10.70 -9.53
N LYS A 18 -7.22 11.91 -9.08
CA LYS A 18 -6.29 13.03 -8.93
C LYS A 18 -5.42 12.88 -7.68
N GLU A 19 -4.14 13.23 -7.83
CA GLU A 19 -3.19 13.33 -6.73
C GLU A 19 -3.20 14.74 -6.13
N PHE A 20 -3.05 14.82 -4.81
CA PHE A 20 -3.03 16.08 -4.06
C PHE A 20 -1.69 16.26 -3.37
N THR A 21 -1.18 17.49 -3.40
CA THR A 21 0.11 17.82 -2.79
C THR A 21 -0.05 18.16 -1.31
N TYR A 22 0.73 17.50 -0.48
CA TYR A 22 0.83 17.74 0.96
C TYR A 22 2.28 18.02 1.34
N LYS A 23 2.48 18.70 2.46
CA LYS A 23 3.81 18.92 3.03
C LYS A 23 4.05 18.03 4.23
N VAL A 24 5.31 17.60 4.39
CA VAL A 24 5.74 16.78 5.53
C VAL A 24 7.14 17.17 5.95
N ASN A 25 7.33 17.35 7.25
CA ASN A 25 8.64 17.58 7.85
C ASN A 25 9.20 16.22 8.29
N SER A 26 10.32 15.81 7.71
CA SER A 26 10.96 14.54 8.04
C SER A 26 12.47 14.63 7.86
N ASP A 27 13.22 13.89 8.66
CA ASP A 27 14.67 13.78 8.49
C ASP A 27 15.02 12.97 7.23
N HIS A 28 14.14 12.06 6.83
CA HIS A 28 14.33 11.17 5.69
C HIS A 28 13.35 11.50 4.56
N LYS A 29 13.82 11.31 3.33
CA LYS A 29 13.00 11.51 2.13
C LYS A 29 11.84 10.49 2.11
N PRO A 30 10.57 10.94 2.04
CA PRO A 30 9.43 10.02 1.96
C PRO A 30 9.52 9.13 0.73
N SER A 31 9.02 7.91 0.85
CA SER A 31 9.15 6.91 -0.20
C SER A 31 7.81 6.70 -0.93
N VAL A 32 7.84 6.56 -2.25
CA VAL A 32 6.66 6.21 -3.06
C VAL A 32 6.06 4.89 -2.58
N GLY A 33 4.74 4.82 -2.52
CA GLY A 33 3.94 3.67 -2.07
C GLY A 33 3.69 3.62 -0.56
N THR A 34 4.38 4.44 0.24
CA THR A 34 4.13 4.51 1.69
C THR A 34 2.71 4.99 1.94
N VAL A 35 2.02 4.32 2.88
CA VAL A 35 0.65 4.69 3.29
C VAL A 35 0.69 5.87 4.25
N VAL A 36 -0.19 6.85 4.04
CA VAL A 36 -0.28 8.09 4.81
C VAL A 36 -1.73 8.42 5.15
N SER A 37 -1.95 9.11 6.26
CA SER A 37 -3.24 9.68 6.64
C SER A 37 -3.19 11.19 6.39
N VAL A 38 -4.13 11.71 5.60
CA VAL A 38 -4.12 13.11 5.16
C VAL A 38 -5.49 13.78 5.36
N PRO A 39 -5.51 15.08 5.73
CA PRO A 39 -6.74 15.84 5.82
C PRO A 39 -7.26 16.16 4.41
N PHE A 40 -8.50 15.79 4.14
CA PHE A 40 -9.20 16.14 2.90
C PHE A 40 -10.59 16.65 3.21
N ARG A 41 -10.85 17.91 2.83
CA ARG A 41 -12.04 18.68 3.24
C ARG A 41 -12.14 18.72 4.77
N SER A 42 -13.22 18.16 5.34
CA SER A 42 -13.52 18.09 6.77
C SER A 42 -13.18 16.74 7.42
N LYS A 43 -12.60 15.79 6.68
CA LYS A 43 -12.31 14.43 7.16
C LYS A 43 -10.85 14.04 6.93
N GLN A 44 -10.46 12.93 7.53
CA GLN A 44 -9.19 12.26 7.31
C GLN A 44 -9.39 11.08 6.36
N TYR A 45 -8.42 10.85 5.48
CA TYR A 45 -8.43 9.72 4.56
C TYR A 45 -7.05 9.08 4.50
N ALA A 46 -7.03 7.75 4.39
CA ALA A 46 -5.83 7.06 3.96
C ALA A 46 -5.50 7.39 2.50
N GLY A 47 -4.21 7.35 2.17
CA GLY A 47 -3.69 7.50 0.82
C GLY A 47 -2.30 6.92 0.69
N ILE A 48 -1.75 6.96 -0.52
CA ILE A 48 -0.37 6.52 -0.79
C ILE A 48 0.43 7.64 -1.45
N ILE A 49 1.70 7.70 -1.12
CA ILE A 49 2.65 8.62 -1.77
C ILE A 49 2.88 8.13 -3.20
N MET A 50 2.52 8.95 -4.20
CA MET A 50 2.76 8.66 -5.62
C MET A 50 4.07 9.28 -6.12
N GLY A 51 4.53 10.36 -5.47
CA GLY A 51 5.76 11.04 -5.87
C GLY A 51 6.11 12.20 -4.94
N ILE A 52 7.28 12.79 -5.19
CA ILE A 52 7.76 14.00 -4.51
C ILE A 52 7.71 15.14 -5.51
N SER A 53 6.99 16.19 -5.18
CA SER A 53 6.92 17.39 -6.01
C SER A 53 8.13 18.27 -5.77
N LYS A 54 8.85 18.61 -6.83
CA LYS A 54 9.92 19.61 -6.79
C LYS A 54 9.41 21.03 -7.04
N VAL A 55 8.27 21.15 -7.72
CA VAL A 55 7.67 22.43 -8.12
C VAL A 55 6.32 22.57 -7.45
N LEU A 56 6.10 23.70 -6.80
CA LEU A 56 4.83 24.03 -6.19
C LEU A 56 3.96 24.78 -7.18
N LYS A 57 2.73 24.30 -7.38
CA LYS A 57 1.72 24.99 -8.21
C LYS A 57 0.93 26.04 -7.43
N ILE A 58 1.07 26.05 -6.11
CA ILE A 58 0.30 26.89 -5.18
C ILE A 58 1.24 27.35 -4.06
N SER A 59 0.98 28.51 -3.47
CA SER A 59 1.68 29.00 -2.27
C SER A 59 1.71 27.94 -1.16
N ASP A 60 2.88 27.79 -0.53
CA ASP A 60 3.11 26.87 0.60
C ASP A 60 2.09 27.04 1.73
N LYS A 61 1.62 28.27 2.00
CA LYS A 61 0.60 28.55 3.03
C LYS A 61 -0.73 27.83 2.80
N LYS A 62 -1.05 27.46 1.55
CA LYS A 62 -2.28 26.74 1.20
C LYS A 62 -2.10 25.21 1.23
N ILE A 63 -0.88 24.72 1.36
CA ILE A 63 -0.55 23.29 1.36
C ILE A 63 -0.73 22.76 2.78
N ARG A 64 -1.62 21.77 2.92
CA ARG A 64 -1.91 21.12 4.19
C ARG A 64 -0.79 20.15 4.57
N GLU A 65 -0.62 19.95 5.87
CA GLU A 65 0.31 18.97 6.42
C GLU A 65 -0.31 17.56 6.42
N ILE A 66 0.56 16.54 6.31
CA ILE A 66 0.18 15.15 6.51
C ILE A 66 -0.10 14.92 7.99
N SER A 67 -1.19 14.20 8.30
CA SER A 67 -1.55 13.90 9.69
C SER A 67 -0.74 12.75 10.26
N GLU A 68 -0.50 11.70 9.47
CA GLU A 68 0.30 10.55 9.93
C GLU A 68 0.96 9.80 8.76
N ILE A 69 2.14 9.24 8.98
CA ILE A 69 2.81 8.32 8.05
C ILE A 69 2.83 6.91 8.68
N SER A 70 2.39 5.90 7.93
CA SER A 70 2.48 4.50 8.37
C SER A 70 3.92 4.05 8.47
N ALA A 71 4.32 3.51 9.63
CA ALA A 71 5.68 3.07 9.89
C ALA A 71 6.07 1.75 9.17
N PHE A 72 5.09 0.92 8.77
CA PHE A 72 5.36 -0.46 8.35
C PHE A 72 4.80 -0.84 6.99
N THR A 73 3.96 0.00 6.39
CA THR A 73 3.22 -0.39 5.17
C THR A 73 3.57 0.48 3.98
N LYS A 74 4.08 -0.18 2.94
CA LYS A 74 4.36 0.41 1.64
C LYS A 74 3.90 -0.52 0.53
N LEU A 75 3.11 0.02 -0.40
CA LEU A 75 2.81 -0.65 -1.65
C LEU A 75 4.08 -0.66 -2.52
N ASN A 76 4.45 -1.84 -2.99
CA ASN A 76 5.56 -1.97 -3.93
C ASN A 76 5.15 -1.47 -5.34
N SER A 77 6.14 -1.29 -6.22
CA SER A 77 5.91 -0.80 -7.58
C SER A 77 4.98 -1.70 -8.41
N ARG A 78 5.04 -3.02 -8.20
CA ARG A 78 4.14 -3.98 -8.88
C ARG A 78 2.68 -3.75 -8.48
N MET A 79 2.41 -3.51 -7.20
CA MET A 79 1.06 -3.22 -6.71
C MET A 79 0.53 -1.88 -7.25
N ILE A 80 1.38 -0.85 -7.31
CA ILE A 80 1.00 0.45 -7.90
C ILE A 80 0.71 0.29 -9.39
N LYS A 81 1.52 -0.49 -10.12
CA LYS A 81 1.29 -0.79 -11.54
C LYS A 81 -0.02 -1.57 -11.74
N PHE A 82 -0.29 -2.55 -10.89
CA PHE A 82 -1.55 -3.30 -10.88
C PHE A 82 -2.75 -2.39 -10.62
N MET A 83 -2.68 -1.52 -9.60
CA MET A 83 -3.73 -0.56 -9.29
C MET A 83 -4.06 0.34 -10.49
N ASN A 84 -3.04 0.89 -11.16
CA ASN A 84 -3.24 1.71 -12.35
C ASN A 84 -3.85 0.88 -13.49
N TRP A 85 -3.31 -0.31 -13.78
CA TRP A 85 -3.82 -1.17 -14.85
C TRP A 85 -5.27 -1.58 -14.64
N VAL A 86 -5.67 -1.95 -13.42
CA VAL A 86 -7.07 -2.30 -13.11
C VAL A 86 -7.99 -1.09 -13.26
N ALA A 87 -7.56 0.08 -12.79
CA ALA A 87 -8.33 1.31 -12.92
C ALA A 87 -8.56 1.67 -14.40
N ASP A 88 -7.49 1.62 -15.21
CA ASP A 88 -7.53 1.92 -16.63
C ASP A 88 -8.40 0.92 -17.39
N TYR A 89 -8.26 -0.39 -17.10
CA TYR A 89 -9.04 -1.45 -17.75
C TYR A 89 -10.55 -1.32 -17.47
N ASN A 90 -10.92 -0.97 -16.23
CA ASN A 90 -12.32 -0.89 -15.82
C ASN A 90 -12.92 0.51 -15.96
N LEU A 91 -12.14 1.50 -16.43
CA LEU A 91 -12.56 2.91 -16.53
C LEU A 91 -13.08 3.48 -15.19
N ILE A 92 -12.44 3.11 -14.09
CA ILE A 92 -12.80 3.53 -12.74
C ILE A 92 -11.70 4.38 -12.11
N ASP A 93 -12.06 5.22 -11.14
CA ASP A 93 -11.06 6.04 -10.48
C ASP A 93 -10.03 5.23 -9.71
N ARG A 94 -8.74 5.59 -9.84
CA ARG A 94 -7.63 4.95 -9.13
C ARG A 94 -7.84 4.95 -7.62
N GLY A 95 -8.44 6.00 -7.07
CA GLY A 95 -8.73 6.10 -5.65
C GLY A 95 -9.80 5.11 -5.16
N TYR A 96 -10.72 4.61 -6.02
CA TYR A 96 -11.62 3.50 -5.67
C TYR A 96 -10.85 2.20 -5.52
N ILE A 97 -9.97 1.87 -6.46
CA ILE A 97 -9.11 0.69 -6.35
C ILE A 97 -8.22 0.79 -5.11
N LEU A 98 -7.66 1.98 -4.85
CA LEU A 98 -6.88 2.19 -3.63
C LEU A 98 -7.71 1.99 -2.36
N LYS A 99 -8.97 2.44 -2.34
CA LYS A 99 -9.89 2.21 -1.23
C LYS A 99 -10.17 0.72 -1.01
N MET A 100 -10.24 -0.07 -2.07
CA MET A 100 -10.35 -1.53 -1.96
C MET A 100 -9.07 -2.16 -1.41
N ILE A 101 -7.89 -1.70 -1.86
CA ILE A 101 -6.60 -2.18 -1.35
C ILE A 101 -6.42 -1.83 0.13
N LEU A 102 -6.87 -0.64 0.54
CA LEU A 102 -6.74 -0.11 1.90
C LEU A 102 -8.03 -0.29 2.74
N ALA A 103 -8.83 -1.33 2.48
CA ALA A 103 -10.18 -1.50 3.05
C ALA A 103 -10.25 -1.35 4.59
N GLN A 104 -9.20 -1.70 5.32
CA GLN A 104 -9.11 -1.49 6.77
C GLN A 104 -8.07 -0.42 7.13
N GLU A 105 -8.40 0.85 6.85
CA GLU A 105 -7.49 1.99 7.01
C GLU A 105 -6.81 2.04 8.40
N LYS A 106 -7.56 1.70 9.46
CA LYS A 106 -7.06 1.71 10.85
C LYS A 106 -5.84 0.80 11.06
N VAL A 107 -5.73 -0.31 10.32
CA VAL A 107 -4.64 -1.29 10.47
C VAL A 107 -3.27 -0.71 10.09
N TYR A 108 -3.26 0.32 9.24
CA TYR A 108 -2.02 0.93 8.78
C TYR A 108 -1.45 1.97 9.75
N PHE A 109 -2.26 2.44 10.69
CA PHE A 109 -1.90 3.49 11.65
C PHE A 109 -1.99 3.03 13.11
N SER A 110 -2.59 1.86 13.36
CA SER A 110 -2.54 1.26 14.70
C SER A 110 -1.10 0.87 15.05
N LYS A 111 -0.62 1.36 16.20
CA LYS A 111 0.58 0.81 16.83
C LYS A 111 0.24 -0.64 17.16
N ARG A 112 0.91 -1.60 16.52
CA ARG A 112 0.88 -2.98 17.04
C ARG A 112 1.49 -2.91 18.42
N ASP A 113 0.71 -3.22 19.45
CA ASP A 113 1.29 -3.50 20.76
C ASP A 113 2.26 -4.66 20.57
N THR A 114 3.55 -4.35 20.55
CA THR A 114 4.63 -5.34 20.59
C THR A 114 4.66 -6.08 21.93
N LYS A 115 3.75 -5.75 22.87
CA LYS A 115 3.72 -6.29 24.23
C LYS A 115 2.98 -7.61 24.43
N ASN A 116 2.25 -8.16 23.45
CA ASN A 116 1.57 -9.46 23.62
C ASN A 116 1.75 -10.39 22.41
N ASN A 117 2.97 -10.88 22.19
CA ASN A 117 3.21 -12.06 21.34
C ASN A 117 4.21 -13.03 21.99
N THR A 118 4.01 -13.31 23.28
CA THR A 118 4.47 -14.58 23.88
C THR A 118 3.57 -15.76 23.50
N ASP A 119 2.42 -15.50 22.88
CA ASP A 119 1.63 -16.54 22.25
C ASP A 119 2.21 -16.87 20.87
N LYS A 120 3.40 -17.48 20.87
CA LYS A 120 3.69 -18.50 19.86
C LYS A 120 2.57 -19.54 20.02
N LYS A 121 1.42 -19.33 19.37
CA LYS A 121 0.54 -20.45 19.03
C LYS A 121 1.41 -21.36 18.19
N TYR A 122 2.00 -22.35 18.85
CA TYR A 122 2.58 -23.51 18.22
C TYR A 122 1.41 -24.13 17.45
N PHE A 123 1.20 -23.68 16.22
CA PHE A 123 0.39 -24.41 15.26
C PHE A 123 1.08 -25.77 15.15
N LYS A 124 0.59 -26.76 15.91
CA LYS A 124 0.98 -28.15 15.71
C LYS A 124 0.69 -28.41 14.24
N LYS A 125 1.75 -28.54 13.45
CA LYS A 125 1.65 -28.81 12.02
C LYS A 125 0.87 -30.10 11.89
N LYS A 126 -0.41 -30.01 11.55
CA LYS A 126 -1.24 -31.18 11.28
C LYS A 126 -0.59 -31.86 10.08
N SER A 127 -0.23 -33.13 10.21
CA SER A 127 0.27 -33.91 9.08
C SER A 127 -0.89 -34.08 8.11
N ILE A 128 -0.81 -33.37 6.98
CA ILE A 128 -1.78 -33.48 5.89
C ILE A 128 -1.19 -34.49 4.91
N SER A 129 -1.90 -35.58 4.66
CA SER A 129 -1.59 -36.48 3.55
C SER A 129 -2.27 -35.93 2.30
N LEU A 130 -1.50 -35.70 1.25
CA LEU A 130 -2.06 -35.33 -0.05
C LEU A 130 -2.63 -36.58 -0.70
N ASN A 131 -3.70 -36.41 -1.47
CA ASN A 131 -4.10 -37.44 -2.42
C ASN A 131 -3.21 -37.37 -3.67
N LEU A 132 -3.30 -38.37 -4.55
CA LEU A 132 -2.46 -38.47 -5.75
C LEU A 132 -2.55 -37.22 -6.65
N GLU A 133 -3.77 -36.73 -6.90
CA GLU A 133 -4.02 -35.57 -7.76
C GLU A 133 -3.44 -34.27 -7.18
N GLN A 134 -3.55 -34.06 -5.86
CA GLN A 134 -2.95 -32.94 -5.16
C GLN A 134 -1.42 -33.01 -5.20
N GLU A 135 -0.84 -34.21 -5.06
CA GLU A 135 0.59 -34.40 -5.11
C GLU A 135 1.14 -34.08 -6.51
N GLU A 136 0.51 -34.62 -7.55
CA GLU A 136 0.86 -34.33 -8.95
C GLU A 136 0.73 -32.84 -9.28
N SER A 137 -0.40 -32.23 -8.90
CA SER A 137 -0.65 -30.79 -9.08
C SER A 137 0.40 -29.94 -8.36
N SER A 138 0.74 -30.30 -7.12
CA SER A 138 1.76 -29.58 -6.34
C SER A 138 3.14 -29.66 -7.00
N LYS A 139 3.53 -30.85 -7.49
CA LYS A 139 4.80 -31.05 -8.21
C LYS A 139 4.84 -30.21 -9.49
N LYS A 140 3.73 -30.15 -10.25
CA LYS A 140 3.60 -29.33 -11.46
C LYS A 140 3.78 -27.84 -11.16
N ILE A 141 3.08 -27.32 -10.14
CA ILE A 141 3.18 -25.92 -9.71
C ILE A 141 4.61 -25.59 -9.29
N ILE A 142 5.23 -26.42 -8.44
CA ILE A 142 6.60 -26.20 -7.97
C ILE A 142 7.59 -26.20 -9.14
N LYS A 143 7.41 -27.09 -10.12
CA LYS A 143 8.24 -27.15 -11.33
C LYS A 143 8.12 -25.87 -12.17
N LEU A 144 6.90 -25.36 -12.37
CA LEU A 144 6.65 -24.13 -13.12
C LEU A 144 7.25 -22.90 -12.42
N ILE A 145 7.07 -22.78 -11.10
CA ILE A 145 7.66 -21.71 -10.30
C ILE A 145 9.19 -21.70 -10.42
N LYS A 146 9.84 -22.88 -10.33
CA LYS A 146 11.31 -22.99 -10.47
C LYS A 146 11.82 -22.56 -11.84
N LYS A 147 11.03 -22.78 -12.90
CA LYS A 147 11.36 -22.38 -14.27
C LYS A 147 11.00 -20.93 -14.59
N ASN A 148 10.29 -20.23 -13.68
CA ASN A 148 9.72 -18.91 -13.93
C ASN A 148 8.76 -18.88 -15.13
N GLU A 149 8.12 -20.02 -15.44
CA GLU A 149 7.12 -20.18 -16.49
C GLU A 149 5.74 -19.94 -15.89
N TYR A 150 5.05 -18.88 -16.32
CA TYR A 150 3.69 -18.57 -15.88
C TYR A 150 2.71 -19.02 -16.96
N ILE A 151 1.90 -20.04 -16.65
CA ILE A 151 0.87 -20.59 -17.56
C ILE A 151 -0.51 -20.31 -16.95
N THR A 152 -1.47 -19.91 -17.78
CA THR A 152 -2.83 -19.53 -17.36
C THR A 152 -3.76 -20.71 -17.06
N LEU A 153 -3.37 -21.95 -17.37
CA LEU A 153 -4.16 -23.16 -17.14
C LEU A 153 -3.28 -24.24 -16.49
N LEU A 154 -3.80 -24.85 -15.41
CA LEU A 154 -3.18 -25.96 -14.67
C LEU A 154 -3.76 -27.30 -15.11
#